data_AF-A0A3S5AP38-F1
#
_entry.id   AF-A0A3S5AP38-F1
#
_cell.length_a   1.000
_cell.length_b   1.000
_cell.length_c   1.000
_cell.angle_alpha   90.00
_cell.angle_beta   90.00
_cell.angle_gamma   90.00
#
_symmetry.space_group_name_H-M   'P 1'
#
loop_
_entity.id
_entity.type
_entity.pdbx_description
1 polymer ?
#
loop_
_entity_poly.entity_id
_entity_poly.type
_entity_poly.pdbx_seq_one_letter_code
_entity_poly.pdbx_strand_id
1 'polypeptide(L)'
;MLSPFFSLFSIPAIAWTAVAGEHRLTEFLRSGPEPKVQLRKVKEAIHHPLYRSDGFDYDITILELVDPFIFDNLVQPICLPDEDEDFTGQVATAAGFGKTDLGKSRT
;
A
#
# COMPACT_ATOMS: atom_id res chain seq x y z
N MET A 1 -1.74 -10.45 38.32
CA MET A 1 -1.85 -11.69 37.54
C MET A 1 -3.08 -11.55 36.65
N LEU A 2 -2.85 -11.35 35.34
CA LEU A 2 -3.77 -11.33 34.19
C LEU A 2 -4.98 -10.35 34.20
N SER A 3 -4.96 -9.42 33.23
CA SER A 3 -6.12 -8.66 32.74
C SER A 3 -6.41 -9.08 31.28
N PRO A 4 -7.66 -9.41 30.90
CA PRO A 4 -8.03 -9.76 29.54
C PRO A 4 -8.76 -8.58 28.88
N PHE A 5 -8.03 -7.71 28.20
CA PHE A 5 -8.62 -6.66 27.34
C PHE A 5 -7.81 -6.51 26.04
N PHE A 6 -7.68 -7.60 25.29
CA PHE A 6 -7.22 -7.55 23.91
C PHE A 6 -8.09 -8.45 23.04
N SER A 7 -9.15 -7.88 22.48
CA SER A 7 -9.94 -8.40 21.35
C SER A 7 -11.01 -7.35 21.05
N LEU A 8 -11.32 -6.90 19.83
CA LEU A 8 -10.99 -7.31 18.48
C LEU A 8 -10.97 -6.04 17.61
N PHE A 9 -10.06 -5.96 16.64
CA PHE A 9 -10.20 -5.37 15.30
C PHE A 9 -8.79 -5.07 14.77
N SER A 10 -8.04 -6.14 14.50
CA SER A 10 -7.02 -6.07 13.47
C SER A 10 -7.32 -7.23 12.55
N ILE A 11 -7.77 -6.92 11.33
CA ILE A 11 -7.83 -7.91 10.26
C ILE A 11 -6.40 -8.47 10.20
N PRO A 12 -6.16 -9.77 10.41
CA PRO A 12 -4.80 -10.27 10.36
C PRO A 12 -4.26 -9.94 8.97
N ALA A 13 -3.03 -9.43 8.89
CA ALA A 13 -2.35 -9.02 7.65
C ALA A 13 -2.24 -10.14 6.56
N ILE A 14 -2.83 -11.31 6.82
CA ILE A 14 -2.89 -12.51 5.99
C ILE A 14 -3.70 -12.30 4.69
N ALA A 15 -4.53 -11.26 4.56
CA ALA A 15 -5.41 -11.09 3.38
C ALA A 15 -4.89 -10.15 2.28
N TRP A 16 -3.76 -9.46 2.46
CA TRP A 16 -3.30 -8.45 1.50
C TRP A 16 -2.11 -8.92 0.66
N THR A 17 -2.12 -8.56 -0.62
CA THR A 17 -1.06 -8.87 -1.58
C THR A 17 -0.68 -7.60 -2.33
N ALA A 18 0.59 -7.22 -2.26
CA ALA A 18 1.17 -6.19 -3.11
C ALA A 18 1.49 -6.79 -4.48
N VAL A 19 1.18 -6.05 -5.55
CA VAL A 19 1.41 -6.44 -6.94
C VAL A 19 2.33 -5.41 -7.57
N ALA A 20 3.43 -5.86 -8.19
CA ALA A 20 4.39 -5.00 -8.86
C ALA A 20 4.63 -5.45 -10.32
N GLY A 21 4.94 -4.50 -11.20
CA GLY A 21 5.17 -4.74 -12.63
C GLY A 21 3.89 -4.86 -13.47
N GLU A 22 2.72 -4.51 -12.89
CA GLU A 22 1.41 -4.57 -13.54
C GLU A 22 1.11 -3.28 -14.34
N HIS A 23 0.38 -3.40 -15.45
CA HIS A 23 -0.01 -2.29 -16.31
C HIS A 23 -1.45 -2.40 -16.86
N ARG A 24 -1.99 -3.62 -17.04
CA ARG A 24 -3.29 -3.90 -17.65
C ARG A 24 -4.20 -4.64 -16.68
N LEU A 25 -4.83 -3.89 -15.78
CA LEU A 25 -5.74 -4.45 -14.77
C LEU A 25 -6.85 -5.33 -15.35
N THR A 26 -7.42 -4.96 -16.50
CA THR A 26 -8.50 -5.75 -17.12
C THR A 26 -8.05 -7.17 -17.44
N GLU A 27 -6.84 -7.34 -17.94
CA GLU A 27 -6.28 -8.67 -18.25
C GLU A 27 -5.89 -9.40 -16.96
N PHE A 28 -5.27 -8.70 -16.02
CA PHE A 28 -4.95 -9.27 -14.71
C PHE A 28 -6.19 -9.87 -14.02
N LEU A 29 -7.33 -9.16 -14.06
CA LEU A 29 -8.57 -9.60 -13.42
C LEU A 29 -9.27 -10.74 -14.16
N ARG A 30 -9.11 -10.84 -15.47
CA ARG A 30 -9.77 -11.86 -16.30
C ARG A 30 -8.96 -13.14 -16.43
N SER A 31 -7.66 -12.98 -16.59
CA SER A 31 -6.73 -14.01 -17.05
C SER A 31 -5.67 -14.35 -16.00
N GLY A 32 -5.57 -13.56 -14.93
CA GLY A 32 -4.53 -13.69 -13.91
C GLY A 32 -3.26 -12.91 -14.24
N PRO A 33 -2.24 -12.97 -13.36
CA PRO A 33 -0.99 -12.23 -13.53
C PRO A 33 -0.16 -12.72 -14.73
N GLU A 34 0.43 -11.79 -15.46
CA GLU A 34 1.47 -12.11 -16.44
C GLU A 34 2.72 -12.70 -15.74
N PRO A 35 3.55 -13.52 -16.42
CA PRO A 35 4.73 -14.14 -15.80
C PRO A 35 5.74 -13.15 -15.18
N LYS A 36 5.77 -11.92 -15.68
CA LYS A 36 6.66 -10.84 -15.22
C LYS A 36 6.11 -10.08 -14.00
N VAL A 37 4.84 -10.26 -13.67
CA VAL A 37 4.17 -9.58 -12.55
C VAL A 37 4.53 -10.30 -11.26
N GLN A 38 4.93 -9.53 -10.26
CA GLN A 38 5.35 -10.05 -8.98
C GLN A 38 4.26 -9.85 -7.93
N LEU A 39 3.83 -10.93 -7.28
CA LEU A 39 2.89 -10.91 -6.16
C LEU A 39 3.67 -11.13 -4.86
N ARG A 40 3.43 -10.29 -3.85
CA ARG A 40 4.02 -10.43 -2.51
C ARG A 40 2.95 -10.31 -1.44
N LYS A 41 2.89 -11.29 -0.54
CA LYS A 41 2.01 -11.21 0.62
C LYS A 41 2.52 -10.12 1.56
N VAL A 42 1.59 -9.39 2.15
CA VAL A 42 1.89 -8.45 3.23
C VAL A 42 2.07 -9.26 4.51
N LYS A 43 3.20 -9.04 5.20
CA LYS A 43 3.50 -9.62 6.50
C LYS A 43 2.81 -8.83 7.60
N GLU A 44 2.92 -7.50 7.55
CA GLU A 44 2.35 -6.60 8.55
C GLU A 44 2.11 -5.20 7.95
N ALA A 45 1.11 -4.50 8.48
CA ALA A 45 0.87 -3.08 8.23
C ALA A 45 1.25 -2.28 9.49
N ILE A 46 2.22 -1.39 9.35
CA ILE A 46 2.76 -0.56 10.43
C ILE A 46 2.23 0.85 10.24
N HIS A 47 1.19 1.19 10.99
CA HIS A 47 0.56 2.50 10.95
C HIS A 47 1.40 3.55 11.65
N HIS A 48 1.36 4.79 11.17
CA HIS A 48 1.96 5.90 11.90
C HIS A 48 1.34 6.00 13.31
N PRO A 49 2.13 6.09 14.40
CA PRO A 49 1.62 6.03 15.76
C PRO A 49 0.70 7.20 16.14
N LEU A 50 0.77 8.30 15.38
CA LEU A 50 -0.07 9.49 15.55
C LEU A 50 -1.22 9.59 14.53
N TYR A 51 -1.49 8.54 13.74
CA TYR A 51 -2.59 8.55 12.77
C TYR A 51 -3.94 8.87 13.43
N ARG A 52 -4.71 9.76 12.80
CA ARG A 52 -6.05 10.13 13.25
C ARG A 52 -7.08 10.09 12.12
N SER A 53 -8.13 9.28 12.28
CA SER A 53 -9.17 9.10 11.26
C SER A 53 -10.15 10.26 11.12
N ASP A 54 -10.28 11.13 12.12
CA ASP A 54 -11.20 12.26 12.12
C ASP A 54 -10.71 13.44 11.27
N GLY A 55 -9.40 13.52 11.00
CA GLY A 55 -8.77 14.55 10.16
C GLY A 55 -7.84 14.02 9.05
N PHE A 56 -7.58 12.71 9.00
CA PHE A 56 -6.52 12.10 8.18
C PHE A 56 -5.12 12.67 8.50
N ASP A 57 -4.90 13.09 9.76
CA ASP A 57 -3.57 13.52 10.20
C ASP A 57 -2.63 12.31 10.23
N TYR A 58 -1.39 12.52 9.77
CA TYR A 58 -0.36 11.48 9.67
C TYR A 58 -0.84 10.23 8.90
N ASP A 59 -1.57 10.43 7.80
CA ASP A 59 -2.08 9.35 6.93
C ASP A 59 -0.97 8.70 6.11
N ILE A 60 -0.13 7.92 6.80
CA ILE A 60 0.95 7.12 6.22
C ILE A 60 1.02 5.77 6.94
N THR A 61 1.30 4.71 6.18
CA THR A 61 1.44 3.34 6.68
C THR A 61 2.52 2.63 5.87
N ILE A 62 3.40 1.91 6.56
CA ILE A 62 4.41 1.05 5.94
C ILE A 62 3.86 -0.37 5.86
N LEU A 63 3.97 -1.01 4.69
CA LEU A 63 3.65 -2.42 4.51
C LEU A 63 4.94 -3.23 4.46
N GLU A 64 5.18 -4.07 5.45
CA GLU A 64 6.26 -5.05 5.41
C GLU A 64 5.81 -6.25 4.57
N LEU A 65 6.60 -6.68 3.60
CA LEU A 65 6.31 -7.84 2.76
C LEU A 65 6.92 -9.12 3.35
N VAL A 66 6.30 -10.27 3.09
CA VAL A 66 6.85 -11.57 3.50
C VAL A 66 8.16 -11.87 2.76
N ASP A 67 8.18 -11.58 1.45
CA ASP A 67 9.36 -11.72 0.60
C ASP A 67 9.60 -10.40 -0.15
N PRO A 68 10.86 -10.02 -0.41
CA PRO A 68 11.18 -8.79 -1.15
C PRO A 68 10.78 -8.91 -2.63
N PHE A 69 10.52 -7.76 -3.26
CA PHE A 69 10.45 -7.69 -4.72
C PHE A 69 11.83 -7.87 -5.35
N ILE A 70 11.87 -8.48 -6.53
CA ILE A 70 13.09 -8.57 -7.35
C ILE A 70 13.09 -7.36 -8.27
N PHE A 71 14.15 -6.56 -8.23
CA PHE A 71 14.24 -5.38 -9.10
C PHE A 71 14.66 -5.76 -10.52
N ASP A 72 13.94 -5.23 -11.48
CA ASP A 72 14.12 -5.46 -12.91
C ASP A 72 13.63 -4.25 -13.72
N ASN A 73 13.52 -4.37 -15.04
CA ASN A 73 13.09 -3.26 -15.90
C ASN A 73 11.64 -2.80 -15.66
N LEU A 74 10.82 -3.57 -14.94
CA LEU A 74 9.41 -3.28 -14.66
C LEU A 74 9.14 -2.96 -13.19
N VAL A 75 10.01 -3.40 -12.28
CA VAL A 75 9.92 -3.18 -10.84
C VAL A 75 11.17 -2.46 -10.36
N GLN A 76 11.03 -1.21 -9.97
CA GLN A 76 12.08 -0.37 -9.38
C GLN A 76 11.53 0.38 -8.16
N PRO A 77 12.35 0.65 -7.14
CA PRO A 77 11.95 1.52 -6.04
C PRO A 77 11.86 2.97 -6.50
N ILE A 78 11.05 3.76 -5.80
CA ILE A 78 11.07 5.23 -5.90
C ILE A 78 12.04 5.80 -4.86
N CYS A 79 12.63 6.96 -5.13
CA CYS A 79 13.40 7.69 -4.14
C CYS A 79 12.48 8.30 -3.07
N LEU A 80 13.02 8.45 -1.85
CA LEU A 80 12.44 9.31 -0.83
C LEU A 80 13.15 10.66 -0.86
N PRO A 81 12.44 11.76 -0.60
CA PRO A 81 13.05 13.07 -0.51
C PRO A 81 13.93 13.18 0.74
N ASP A 82 14.87 14.12 0.71
CA ASP A 82 15.61 14.52 1.91
C ASP A 82 14.70 15.32 2.87
N GLU A 83 15.04 15.37 4.16
CA GLU A 83 14.17 15.97 5.20
C GLU A 83 13.81 17.45 4.92
N ASP A 84 14.72 18.19 4.29
CA ASP A 84 14.58 19.63 4.01
C ASP A 84 14.30 19.94 2.52
N GLU A 85 13.89 18.95 1.73
CA GLU A 85 13.63 19.14 0.30
C GLU A 85 12.29 19.88 0.04
N ASP A 86 12.33 21.00 -0.71
CA ASP A 86 11.15 21.82 -1.03
C ASP A 86 10.74 21.69 -2.51
N PHE A 87 9.50 21.23 -2.71
CA PHE A 87 8.88 21.04 -4.03
C PHE A 87 7.87 22.13 -4.40
N THR A 88 7.80 23.23 -3.65
CA THR A 88 6.82 24.31 -3.88
C THR A 88 6.93 24.89 -5.30
N GLY A 89 5.80 24.96 -6.01
CA GLY A 89 5.74 25.48 -7.38
C GLY A 89 6.22 24.53 -8.47
N GLN A 90 6.65 23.32 -8.12
CA GLN A 90 7.04 22.29 -9.09
C GLN A 90 5.82 21.50 -9.59
N VAL A 91 5.94 20.94 -10.81
CA VAL A 91 4.91 20.09 -11.39
C VAL A 91 5.15 18.64 -10.98
N ALA A 92 4.16 18.02 -10.34
CA ALA A 92 4.19 16.61 -9.96
C ALA A 92 3.44 15.73 -10.97
N THR A 93 3.84 14.46 -11.05
CA THR A 93 3.11 13.43 -11.81
C THR A 93 2.35 12.53 -10.85
N ALA A 94 1.03 12.41 -11.04
CA ALA A 94 0.20 11.43 -10.35
C ALA A 94 -0.07 10.25 -11.30
N ALA A 95 0.14 9.02 -10.82
CA ALA A 95 -0.08 7.80 -11.58
C ALA A 95 -0.94 6.81 -10.79
N GLY A 96 -1.79 6.06 -11.48
CA GLY A 96 -2.64 5.04 -10.86
C GLY A 96 -3.76 4.58 -11.79
N PHE A 97 -4.62 3.70 -11.27
CA PHE A 97 -5.74 3.11 -12.01
C PHE A 97 -7.11 3.73 -11.67
N GLY A 98 -7.14 4.89 -11.01
CA GLY A 98 -8.35 5.70 -10.87
C GLY A 98 -9.44 5.16 -9.91
N LYS A 99 -9.11 4.25 -8.98
CA LYS A 99 -10.04 3.86 -7.91
C LYS A 99 -10.04 4.92 -6.81
N THR A 100 -11.16 5.61 -6.62
CA THR A 100 -11.30 6.73 -5.66
C THR A 100 -12.28 6.45 -4.53
N ASP A 101 -12.97 5.31 -4.55
CA ASP A 101 -13.90 4.94 -3.49
C ASP A 101 -13.14 4.67 -2.18
N LEU A 102 -13.22 5.60 -1.23
CA LEU A 102 -12.65 5.51 0.13
C LEU A 102 -13.40 4.51 1.04
N GLY A 103 -14.00 3.45 0.49
CA GLY A 103 -14.72 2.46 1.30
C GLY A 103 -16.02 2.95 1.95
N LYS A 104 -16.67 3.98 1.42
CA LYS A 104 -18.07 4.28 1.79
C LYS A 104 -18.98 3.24 1.15
N SER A 105 -19.58 2.38 1.98
CA SER A 105 -20.71 1.55 1.56
C SER A 105 -21.79 2.48 1.02
N ARG A 106 -22.24 2.26 -0.23
CA ARG A 106 -23.44 2.90 -0.74
C ARG A 106 -24.63 2.31 0.03
N THR A 107 -25.04 3.00 1.11
CA THR A 107 -26.35 2.82 1.74
C THR A 107 -27.44 3.34 0.82
#